data_AF-A0A845GFB6-F1
#
_entry.id   AF-A0A845GFB6-F1
#
_cell.length_a   1.000
_cell.length_b   1.000
_cell.length_c   1.000
_cell.angle_alpha   90.00
_cell.angle_beta   90.00
_cell.angle_gamma   90.00
#
_symmetry.space_group_name_H-M   'P 1'
#
loop_
_entity.id
_entity.type
_entity.pdbx_description
1 polymer ?
#
loop_
_entity_poly.entity_id
_entity_poly.type
_entity_poly.pdbx_seq_one_letter_code
_entity_poly.pdbx_strand_id
1 'polypeptide(L)'
;MSFPQAPSEYAKEPFDPSVVAFKDNDGRTWRYMNTPLDETYLAEPIDHFLVGTIPPEEREIRDTLVAATVMRRQVSIFQFWWSQFFKPTKAYLRSREYFRRLDQLCGRTPEHRAAFCRLATSKRLPPFICADLKRIVTKHDRARLHQGDRI
;
A
#
# COMPACT_ATOMS: atom_id res chain seq x y z
N MET A 1 5.00 -20.81 8.35
CA MET A 1 4.70 -20.46 6.95
C MET A 1 5.52 -19.24 6.60
N SER A 2 6.55 -19.39 5.76
CA SER A 2 7.40 -18.28 5.33
C SER A 2 6.69 -17.46 4.25
N PHE A 3 6.65 -16.15 4.46
CA PHE A 3 6.04 -15.22 3.53
C PHE A 3 6.90 -15.09 2.28
N PRO A 4 6.33 -14.97 1.07
CA PRO A 4 7.10 -14.50 -0.06
C PRO A 4 7.63 -13.10 0.31
N GLN A 5 8.95 -12.96 0.38
CA GLN A 5 9.60 -11.66 0.51
C GLN A 5 9.11 -10.75 -0.61
N ALA A 6 9.23 -9.43 -0.42
CA ALA A 6 9.19 -8.50 -1.55
C ALA A 6 10.06 -9.11 -2.66
N PRO A 7 9.63 -9.07 -3.95
CA PRO A 7 10.48 -9.50 -5.05
C PRO A 7 11.88 -8.93 -4.81
N SER A 8 12.91 -9.77 -4.81
CA SER A 8 14.29 -9.35 -4.51
C SER A 8 14.77 -8.21 -5.42
N GLU A 9 14.06 -7.99 -6.51
CA GLU A 9 14.19 -6.88 -7.45
C GLU A 9 13.94 -5.51 -6.80
N TYR A 10 13.02 -5.37 -5.83
CA TYR A 10 12.76 -4.06 -5.19
C TYR A 10 13.90 -3.62 -4.29
N ALA A 11 14.62 -4.56 -3.68
CA ALA A 11 15.81 -4.26 -2.90
C ALA A 11 16.99 -3.77 -3.76
N LYS A 12 16.98 -4.07 -5.07
CA LYS A 12 18.00 -3.59 -6.02
C LYS A 12 17.75 -2.16 -6.49
N GLU A 13 16.58 -1.62 -6.18
CA GLU A 13 16.11 -0.32 -6.64
C GLU A 13 15.69 0.55 -5.43
N PRO A 14 16.66 0.92 -4.56
CA PRO A 14 16.36 1.68 -3.35
C PRO A 14 15.83 3.07 -3.66
N PHE A 15 15.13 3.66 -2.69
CA PHE A 15 14.77 5.07 -2.75
C PHE A 15 16.02 5.94 -2.82
N ASP A 16 16.08 6.83 -3.79
CA ASP A 16 17.15 7.79 -3.94
C ASP A 16 16.58 9.22 -3.85
N PRO A 17 16.84 9.94 -2.75
CA PRO A 17 16.33 11.30 -2.56
C PRO A 17 16.94 12.30 -3.54
N SER A 18 18.02 11.95 -4.25
CA SER A 18 18.63 12.81 -5.27
C SER A 18 17.88 12.77 -6.60
N VAL A 19 17.06 11.73 -6.84
CA VAL A 19 16.33 11.55 -8.09
C VAL A 19 15.15 12.51 -8.16
N VAL A 20 15.07 13.23 -9.28
CA VAL A 20 13.98 14.17 -9.58
C VAL A 20 12.84 13.41 -10.25
N ALA A 21 11.62 13.59 -9.74
CA ALA A 21 10.43 12.93 -10.29
C ALA A 21 9.95 13.60 -11.58
N PHE A 22 9.90 14.93 -11.61
CA PHE A 22 9.59 15.71 -12.82
C PHE A 22 10.12 17.14 -12.68
N LYS A 23 10.25 17.83 -13.82
CA LYS A 23 10.53 19.26 -13.88
C LYS A 23 9.27 20.00 -14.33
N ASP A 24 8.95 21.12 -13.69
CA ASP A 24 7.88 21.99 -14.18
C ASP A 24 8.37 22.88 -15.35
N ASN A 25 7.43 23.60 -15.96
CA ASN A 25 7.71 24.48 -17.10
C ASN A 25 8.62 25.67 -16.72
N ASP A 26 8.71 26.00 -15.42
CA ASP A 26 9.57 27.04 -14.88
C ASP A 26 10.98 26.51 -14.53
N GLY A 27 11.25 25.24 -14.85
CA GLY A 27 12.54 24.59 -14.61
C GLY A 27 12.77 24.11 -13.18
N ARG A 28 11.78 24.21 -12.29
CA ARG A 28 11.88 23.70 -10.92
C ARG A 28 11.78 22.18 -10.91
N THR A 29 12.57 21.57 -10.05
CA THR A 29 12.59 20.12 -9.87
C THR A 29 11.65 19.72 -8.76
N TRP A 30 10.83 18.72 -9.00
CA TRP A 30 9.86 18.20 -8.04
C TRP A 30 10.19 16.75 -7.68
N ARG A 31 9.91 16.42 -6.43
CA ARG A 31 10.02 15.06 -5.87
C ARG A 31 8.66 14.65 -5.32
N TYR A 32 8.43 13.34 -5.22
CA TYR A 32 7.20 12.85 -4.61
C TYR A 32 7.22 12.93 -3.08
N MET A 33 8.39 12.75 -2.47
CA MET A 33 8.64 12.83 -1.04
C MET A 33 10.12 13.18 -0.79
N ASN A 34 10.44 13.70 0.40
CA ASN A 34 11.82 13.94 0.82
C ASN A 34 12.44 12.69 1.43
N THR A 35 11.65 11.95 2.21
CA THR A 35 12.09 10.73 2.88
C THR A 35 11.07 9.60 2.72
N PRO A 36 11.50 8.32 2.80
CA PRO A 36 10.58 7.17 2.79
C PRO A 36 9.58 7.18 3.96
N LEU A 37 9.88 7.94 5.02
CA LEU A 37 9.06 8.05 6.23
C LEU A 37 8.00 9.15 6.15
N ASP A 38 8.04 9.99 5.11
CA ASP A 38 7.07 11.07 4.95
C ASP A 38 5.66 10.48 4.78
N GLU A 39 4.70 10.85 5.61
CA GLU A 39 3.35 10.28 5.55
C GLU A 39 2.47 10.92 4.45
N THR A 40 2.93 12.00 3.83
CA THR A 40 2.23 12.72 2.77
C THR A 40 3.13 12.92 1.56
N TYR A 41 2.53 12.98 0.38
CA TYR A 41 3.26 13.33 -0.84
C TYR A 41 3.46 14.85 -0.92
N LEU A 42 4.63 15.27 -1.37
CA LEU A 42 4.86 16.64 -1.85
C LEU A 42 4.17 16.85 -3.21
N ALA A 43 4.26 15.84 -4.07
CA ALA A 43 3.56 15.75 -5.33
C ALA A 43 3.12 14.30 -5.55
N GLU A 44 1.89 14.08 -6.04
CA GLU A 44 1.39 12.72 -6.20
C GLU A 44 2.07 11.99 -7.38
N PRO A 45 2.55 10.75 -7.18
CA PRO A 45 3.08 9.92 -8.26
C PRO A 45 2.05 9.72 -9.37
N ILE A 46 2.51 9.79 -10.62
CA ILE A 46 1.75 9.33 -11.79
C ILE A 46 1.79 7.81 -11.89
N ASP A 47 0.97 7.22 -12.78
CA ASP A 47 0.89 5.76 -12.96
C ASP A 47 2.23 5.13 -13.39
N HIS A 48 3.11 5.93 -13.99
CA HIS A 48 4.47 5.55 -14.35
C HIS A 48 5.48 6.44 -13.62
N PHE A 49 6.17 5.90 -12.64
CA PHE A 49 7.21 6.61 -11.88
C PHE A 49 8.60 6.10 -12.27
N LEU A 50 9.60 6.97 -12.15
CA LEU A 50 10.99 6.60 -12.39
C LEU A 50 11.51 5.72 -11.24
N VAL A 51 12.32 4.73 -11.56
CA VAL A 51 12.98 3.88 -10.56
C VAL A 51 13.75 4.75 -9.56
N GLY A 52 13.62 4.43 -8.26
CA GLY A 52 14.24 5.17 -7.16
C GLY A 52 13.45 6.39 -6.66
N THR A 53 12.42 6.86 -7.37
CA THR A 53 11.59 8.01 -6.91
C THR A 53 10.56 7.65 -5.85
N ILE A 54 10.24 6.36 -5.70
CA ILE A 54 9.39 5.85 -4.62
C ILE A 54 10.10 4.70 -3.90
N PRO A 55 9.88 4.56 -2.59
CA PRO A 55 10.51 3.51 -1.82
C PRO A 55 10.00 2.12 -2.17
N PRO A 56 10.83 1.07 -2.00
CA PRO A 56 10.48 -0.31 -2.34
C PRO A 56 9.26 -0.82 -1.56
N GLU A 57 9.07 -0.33 -0.33
CA GLU A 57 7.90 -0.64 0.50
C GLU A 57 6.61 -0.14 -0.15
N GLU A 58 6.62 1.05 -0.74
CA GLU A 58 5.45 1.58 -1.44
C GLU A 58 5.14 0.80 -2.71
N ARG A 59 6.16 0.31 -3.42
CA ARG A 59 5.97 -0.58 -4.58
C ARG A 59 5.31 -1.89 -4.18
N GLU A 60 5.81 -2.54 -3.11
CA GLU A 60 5.21 -3.78 -2.61
C GLU A 60 3.73 -3.58 -2.25
N ILE A 61 3.39 -2.44 -1.64
CA ILE A 61 2.00 -2.10 -1.30
C ILE A 61 1.16 -1.86 -2.56
N ARG A 62 1.66 -1.10 -3.54
CA ARG A 62 0.96 -0.81 -4.81
C ARG A 62 0.66 -2.10 -5.57
N ASP A 63 1.61 -3.00 -5.71
CA ASP A 63 1.40 -4.27 -6.42
C ASP A 63 0.41 -5.18 -5.68
N THR A 64 0.54 -5.23 -4.34
CA THR A 64 -0.41 -6.00 -3.51
C THR A 64 -1.82 -5.41 -3.62
N LEU A 65 -1.96 -4.08 -3.70
CA LEU A 65 -3.24 -3.40 -3.89
C LEU A 65 -3.86 -3.67 -5.26
N VAL A 66 -3.05 -3.66 -6.33
CA VAL A 66 -3.51 -4.03 -7.68
C VAL A 66 -4.03 -5.46 -7.67
N ALA A 67 -3.26 -6.40 -7.12
CA ALA A 67 -3.66 -7.80 -6.99
C ALA A 67 -4.94 -7.96 -6.15
N ALA A 68 -5.03 -7.28 -5.00
CA ALA A 68 -6.23 -7.29 -4.14
C ALA A 68 -7.46 -6.77 -4.87
N THR A 69 -7.32 -5.68 -5.64
CA THR A 69 -8.42 -5.06 -6.39
C THR A 69 -8.89 -5.95 -7.53
N VAL A 70 -7.96 -6.55 -8.29
CA VAL A 70 -8.29 -7.50 -9.36
C VAL A 70 -9.02 -8.71 -8.79
N MET A 71 -8.52 -9.30 -7.70
CA MET A 71 -9.17 -10.45 -7.06
C MET A 71 -10.54 -10.09 -6.50
N ARG A 72 -10.71 -8.89 -5.95
CA ARG A 72 -12.01 -8.40 -5.46
C ARG A 72 -13.02 -8.23 -6.60
N ARG A 73 -12.60 -7.76 -7.77
CA ARG A 73 -13.46 -7.68 -8.98
C ARG A 73 -13.86 -9.05 -9.51
N GLN A 74 -13.02 -10.08 -9.35
CA GLN A 74 -13.32 -11.45 -9.76
C GLN A 74 -14.33 -12.15 -8.85
N VAL A 75 -14.56 -11.65 -7.62
CA VAL A 75 -15.64 -12.14 -6.75
C VAL A 75 -16.95 -11.51 -7.20
N SER A 76 -17.71 -12.22 -8.02
CA SER A 76 -19.08 -11.82 -8.39
C SER A 76 -19.94 -11.62 -7.14
N ILE A 77 -20.90 -10.69 -7.18
CA ILE A 77 -21.90 -10.46 -6.11
C ILE A 77 -22.55 -11.77 -5.68
N PHE A 78 -22.78 -12.68 -6.64
CA PHE A 78 -23.32 -14.01 -6.38
C PHE A 78 -22.36 -14.89 -5.55
N GLN A 79 -21.06 -14.88 -5.85
CA GLN A 79 -20.06 -15.62 -5.08
C GLN A 79 -19.83 -15.03 -3.68
N PHE A 80 -19.97 -13.71 -3.53
CA PHE A 80 -19.92 -13.04 -2.23
C PHE A 80 -21.10 -13.50 -1.35
N TRP A 81 -22.33 -13.40 -1.86
CA TRP A 81 -23.50 -13.91 -1.14
C TRP A 81 -23.40 -15.41 -0.88
N TRP A 82 -23.01 -16.21 -1.86
CA TRP A 82 -22.82 -17.65 -1.67
C TRP A 82 -21.77 -17.97 -0.59
N SER A 83 -20.71 -17.15 -0.46
CA SER A 83 -19.69 -17.32 0.59
C SER A 83 -20.14 -16.91 2.00
N GLN A 84 -21.20 -16.11 2.13
CA GLN A 84 -21.78 -15.73 3.42
C GLN A 84 -22.79 -16.77 3.92
N PHE A 85 -23.49 -17.46 3.01
CA PHE A 85 -24.52 -18.45 3.37
C PHE A 85 -24.04 -19.92 3.24
N PHE A 86 -22.96 -20.17 2.48
CA PHE A 86 -22.35 -21.49 2.29
C PHE A 86 -20.82 -21.44 2.52
N LYS A 87 -20.11 -22.56 2.26
CA LYS A 87 -18.64 -22.63 2.36
C LYS A 87 -17.98 -21.54 1.51
N PRO A 88 -16.92 -20.87 2.01
CA PRO A 88 -16.25 -19.79 1.30
C PRO A 88 -15.66 -20.29 -0.02
N THR A 89 -15.93 -19.56 -1.11
CA THR A 89 -15.40 -19.88 -2.44
C THR A 89 -13.90 -19.64 -2.50
N LYS A 90 -13.18 -20.39 -3.35
CA LYS A 90 -11.72 -20.24 -3.52
C LYS A 90 -11.31 -18.81 -3.91
N ALA A 91 -12.14 -18.10 -4.69
CA ALA A 91 -11.92 -16.71 -5.07
C ALA A 91 -12.02 -15.75 -3.88
N TYR A 92 -13.01 -15.94 -3.00
CA TYR A 92 -13.15 -15.17 -1.77
C TYR A 92 -11.97 -15.38 -0.81
N LEU A 93 -11.54 -16.63 -0.62
CA LEU A 93 -10.38 -16.95 0.22
C LEU A 93 -9.10 -16.29 -0.31
N ARG A 94 -8.88 -16.32 -1.64
CA ARG A 94 -7.74 -15.62 -2.27
C ARG A 94 -7.81 -14.12 -2.06
N SER A 95 -8.96 -13.49 -2.30
CA SER A 95 -9.15 -12.05 -2.07
C SER A 95 -8.83 -11.68 -0.62
N ARG A 96 -9.37 -12.45 0.34
CA ARG A 96 -9.11 -12.24 1.77
C ARG A 96 -7.62 -12.39 2.12
N GLU A 97 -6.89 -13.30 1.47
CA GLU A 97 -5.45 -13.45 1.69
C GLU A 97 -4.66 -12.21 1.23
N TYR A 98 -5.04 -11.58 0.12
CA TYR A 98 -4.42 -10.32 -0.31
C TYR A 98 -4.70 -9.16 0.66
N PHE A 99 -5.91 -9.04 1.18
CA PHE A 99 -6.22 -8.04 2.22
C PHE A 99 -5.47 -8.34 3.54
N ARG A 100 -5.30 -9.62 3.90
CA ARG A 100 -4.48 -10.01 5.05
C ARG A 100 -3.01 -9.64 4.83
N ARG A 101 -2.50 -9.79 3.60
CA ARG A 101 -1.15 -9.38 3.24
C ARG A 101 -0.97 -7.87 3.38
N LEU A 102 -1.92 -7.06 2.89
CA LEU A 102 -1.90 -5.61 3.09
C LEU A 102 -1.87 -5.24 4.58
N ASP A 103 -2.71 -5.88 5.40
CA ASP A 103 -2.72 -5.66 6.85
C ASP A 103 -1.36 -5.97 7.48
N GLN A 104 -0.68 -7.03 7.06
CA GLN A 104 0.65 -7.38 7.55
C GLN A 104 1.74 -6.41 7.09
N LEU A 105 1.69 -5.96 5.83
CA LEU A 105 2.66 -4.99 5.29
C LEU A 105 2.67 -3.70 6.11
N CYS A 106 1.49 -3.18 6.47
CA CYS A 106 1.38 -1.94 7.26
C CYS A 106 2.10 -2.03 8.63
N GLY A 107 2.17 -3.23 9.22
CA GLY A 107 2.84 -3.46 10.50
C GLY A 107 4.33 -3.81 10.38
N ARG A 108 4.86 -4.02 9.18
CA ARG A 108 6.17 -4.62 8.95
C ARG A 108 7.33 -3.69 9.28
N THR A 109 7.31 -2.48 8.73
CA THR A 109 8.32 -1.44 8.99
C THR A 109 7.67 -0.05 9.06
N PRO A 110 8.33 0.96 9.65
CA PRO A 110 7.84 2.34 9.64
C PRO A 110 7.61 2.89 8.23
N GLU A 111 8.45 2.55 7.26
CA GLU A 111 8.38 2.98 5.86
C GLU A 111 7.14 2.41 5.17
N HIS A 112 6.80 1.14 5.45
CA HIS A 112 5.54 0.58 4.99
C HIS A 112 4.36 1.38 5.54
N ARG A 113 4.33 1.64 6.85
CA ARG A 113 3.25 2.45 7.44
C ARG A 113 3.16 3.84 6.79
N ALA A 114 4.28 4.51 6.61
CA ALA A 114 4.32 5.82 5.95
C ALA A 114 3.77 5.74 4.52
N ALA A 115 4.14 4.72 3.75
CA ALA A 115 3.58 4.46 2.43
C ALA A 115 2.06 4.22 2.46
N PHE A 116 1.55 3.49 3.46
CA PHE A 116 0.11 3.35 3.67
C PHE A 116 -0.57 4.70 3.94
N CYS A 117 0.01 5.57 4.78
CA CYS A 117 -0.51 6.92 5.02
C CYS A 117 -0.54 7.77 3.74
N ARG A 118 0.55 7.74 2.95
CA ARG A 118 0.64 8.46 1.67
C ARG A 118 -0.44 8.00 0.70
N LEU A 119 -0.56 6.69 0.50
CA LEU A 119 -1.58 6.12 -0.40
C LEU A 119 -3.00 6.37 0.11
N ALA A 120 -3.24 6.28 1.42
CA ALA A 120 -4.53 6.56 2.04
C ALA A 120 -5.01 8.02 1.84
N THR A 121 -4.09 8.96 1.64
CA THR A 121 -4.41 10.38 1.41
C THR A 121 -4.35 10.78 -0.07
N SER A 122 -3.94 9.88 -0.96
CA SER A 122 -3.85 10.13 -2.40
C SER A 122 -5.22 10.42 -3.03
N LYS A 123 -5.27 11.45 -3.87
CA LYS A 123 -6.45 11.81 -4.68
C LYS A 123 -6.58 10.95 -5.92
N ARG A 124 -5.51 10.29 -6.36
CA ARG A 124 -5.49 9.40 -7.53
C ARG A 124 -6.11 8.04 -7.26
N LEU A 125 -6.12 7.57 -6.01
CA LEU A 125 -6.73 6.30 -5.67
C LEU A 125 -8.25 6.43 -5.50
N PRO A 126 -9.03 5.39 -5.88
CA PRO A 126 -10.47 5.39 -5.64
C PRO A 126 -10.80 5.55 -4.15
N PRO A 127 -11.84 6.33 -3.77
CA PRO A 127 -12.16 6.61 -2.38
C PRO A 127 -12.33 5.37 -1.49
N PHE A 128 -12.87 4.28 -2.04
CA PHE A 128 -13.05 3.03 -1.30
C PHE A 128 -11.72 2.34 -0.95
N ILE A 129 -10.70 2.44 -1.83
CA ILE A 129 -9.35 1.94 -1.54
C ILE A 129 -8.72 2.80 -0.45
N CYS A 130 -8.81 4.12 -0.57
CA CYS A 130 -8.31 5.03 0.45
C CYS A 130 -8.94 4.75 1.82
N ALA A 131 -10.25 4.50 1.87
CA ALA A 131 -10.95 4.14 3.10
C ALA A 131 -10.46 2.81 3.71
N ASP A 132 -10.25 1.77 2.88
CA ASP A 132 -9.73 0.49 3.34
C ASP A 132 -8.28 0.63 3.86
N LEU A 133 -7.42 1.40 3.18
CA LEU A 133 -6.07 1.71 3.63
C LEU A 133 -6.07 2.48 4.97
N LYS A 134 -6.91 3.53 5.10
CA LYS A 134 -7.08 4.26 6.37
C LYS A 134 -7.51 3.34 7.50
N ARG A 135 -8.41 2.39 7.24
CA ARG A 135 -8.86 1.42 8.24
C ARG A 135 -7.70 0.54 8.73
N ILE A 136 -6.84 0.08 7.83
CA ILE A 136 -5.65 -0.72 8.17
C ILE A 136 -4.69 0.10 9.05
N VAL A 137 -4.38 1.34 8.65
CA VAL A 137 -3.49 2.24 9.43
C VAL A 137 -4.05 2.47 10.83
N THR A 138 -5.31 2.89 10.95
CA THR A 138 -5.95 3.16 12.25
C THR A 138 -5.96 1.94 13.16
N LYS A 139 -6.15 0.73 12.60
CA LYS A 139 -6.11 -0.52 13.36
C LYS A 139 -4.72 -0.76 13.96
N HIS A 140 -3.65 -0.54 13.19
CA HIS A 140 -2.27 -0.68 13.66
C HIS A 140 -1.89 0.40 14.67
N ASP A 141 -2.31 1.63 14.46
CA ASP A 141 -2.02 2.73 15.39
C ASP A 141 -2.64 2.47 16.76
N ARG A 142 -3.89 2.00 16.80
CA ARG A 142 -4.54 1.59 18.06
C ARG A 142 -3.81 0.44 18.74
N ALA A 143 -3.36 -0.56 17.98
CA ALA A 143 -2.62 -1.69 18.53
C ALA A 143 -1.29 -1.26 19.16
N ARG A 144 -0.59 -0.28 18.56
CA ARG A 144 0.65 0.29 19.10
C ARG A 144 0.43 1.08 20.38
N LEU A 145 -0.63 1.88 20.46
CA LEU A 145 -0.97 2.64 21.66
C LEU A 145 -1.21 1.70 22.86
N HIS A 146 -1.98 0.63 22.66
CA HIS A 146 -2.23 -0.37 23.71
C HIS A 146 -1.01 -1.21 24.11
N GLN A 147 0.05 -1.25 23.28
CA GLN A 147 1.33 -1.87 23.64
C GLN A 147 2.23 -0.90 24.40
N GLY A 148 2.16 0.40 24.11
CA GLY A 148 2.90 1.45 24.84
C GLY A 148 2.38 1.67 26.27
N ASP A 149 1.08 1.49 26.51
CA ASP A 149 0.45 1.64 27.83
C ASP A 149 0.72 0.47 28.81
N ARG A 150 1.52 -0.53 28.42
CA ARG A 150 1.87 -1.71 29.24
C ARG A 150 3.28 -1.67 29.83
N ILE A 151 3.89 -0.48 29.90
CA ILE A 151 5.24 -0.26 30.47
C ILE A 151 5.11 0.51 31.78
#